data_AF-A0A178AFT0-F1
#
_entry.id   AF-A0A178AFT0-F1
#
_cell.length_a   1.000
_cell.length_b   1.000
_cell.length_c   1.000
_cell.angle_alpha   90.00
_cell.angle_beta   90.00
_cell.angle_gamma   90.00
#
_symmetry.space_group_name_H-M   'P 1'
#
loop_
_entity.id
_entity.type
_entity.pdbx_description
1 polymer ?
#
loop_
_entity_poly.entity_id
_entity_poly.type
_entity_poly.pdbx_seq_one_letter_code
_entity_poly.pdbx_strand_id
1 'polypeptide(L)'
;MFSKSILLFTAVVAFSAVDVAAHAAINPALGVTGTAARNDVQRPSNNKPCGNAALTAIDTSTAVTADASGSFTVDIQNFNGGKDGSRSVTMQVDAAGTGAKFVNGQVTANGEAAPATTGTEKITASLPAGTTCTGGASGNLCLASFKTAGGFGNCVVVQQGAGGAGAGAAAGGANAGNAGGGNAYSSHLCFIS
;
A
#
# COMPACT_ATOMS: atom_id res chain seq x y z
N MET A 1 24.77 31.22 63.53
CA MET A 1 25.67 31.54 62.40
C MET A 1 25.03 31.06 61.11
N PHE A 2 25.22 31.84 60.05
CA PHE A 2 24.60 31.80 58.73
C PHE A 2 24.65 30.47 57.98
N SER A 3 23.58 30.14 57.24
CA SER A 3 23.62 29.81 55.79
C SER A 3 22.18 29.71 55.28
N LYS A 4 21.63 30.74 54.62
CA LYS A 4 21.73 31.10 53.19
C LYS A 4 21.07 30.08 52.25
N SER A 5 19.91 30.51 51.75
CA SER A 5 19.11 29.96 50.65
C SER A 5 19.91 29.71 49.37
N ILE A 6 19.62 28.63 48.65
CA ILE A 6 19.80 28.55 47.19
C ILE A 6 18.59 27.84 46.57
N LEU A 7 17.86 28.62 45.75
CA LEU A 7 16.85 28.19 44.79
C LEU A 7 17.49 27.29 43.72
N LEU A 8 16.89 26.15 43.40
CA LEU A 8 17.21 25.42 42.18
C LEU A 8 15.94 25.13 41.37
N PHE A 9 15.96 25.77 40.20
CA PHE A 9 14.96 25.81 39.15
C PHE A 9 14.69 24.41 38.58
N THR A 10 13.44 23.97 38.62
CA THR A 10 12.95 22.86 37.80
C THR A 10 12.79 23.35 36.37
N ALA A 11 13.83 23.16 35.56
CA ALA A 11 13.78 23.36 34.12
C ALA A 11 12.82 22.32 33.49
N VAL A 12 11.60 22.74 33.17
CA VAL A 12 10.72 22.02 32.26
C VAL A 12 11.35 22.09 30.88
N VAL A 13 12.04 21.01 30.48
CA VAL A 13 12.50 20.82 29.10
C VAL A 13 11.26 20.55 28.26
N ALA A 14 10.66 21.62 27.72
CA ALA A 14 9.71 21.52 26.63
C ALA A 14 10.48 20.98 25.41
N PHE A 15 10.35 19.67 25.16
CA PHE A 15 10.73 19.09 23.88
C PHE A 15 9.76 19.62 22.84
N SER A 16 10.08 20.77 22.24
CA SER A 16 9.43 21.26 21.05
C SER A 16 9.57 20.18 19.98
N ALA A 17 8.43 19.61 19.56
CA ALA A 17 8.35 18.66 18.48
C ALA A 17 9.10 19.23 17.27
N VAL A 18 10.10 18.50 16.79
CA VAL A 18 10.73 18.80 15.51
C VAL A 18 9.65 18.71 14.44
N ASP A 19 9.17 19.87 13.99
CA ASP A 19 8.45 20.00 12.74
C ASP A 19 9.41 19.53 11.65
N VAL A 20 9.34 18.24 11.32
CA VAL A 20 10.04 17.70 10.18
C VAL A 20 9.45 18.45 9.00
N ALA A 21 10.23 19.37 8.43
CA ALA A 21 9.91 19.97 7.16
C ALA A 21 9.55 18.83 6.21
N ALA A 22 8.27 18.80 5.87
CA ALA A 22 7.62 17.70 5.23
C ALA A 22 7.81 17.87 3.73
N HIS A 23 8.33 16.85 3.05
CA HIS A 23 8.93 17.04 1.73
C HIS A 23 8.32 16.21 0.58
N ALA A 24 7.64 15.10 0.84
CA ALA A 24 6.90 14.37 -0.18
C ALA A 24 5.80 13.46 0.39
N ALA A 25 4.64 13.39 -0.26
CA ALA A 25 3.52 12.51 0.08
C ALA A 25 2.98 11.79 -1.17
N ILE A 26 2.41 10.61 -0.98
CA ILE A 26 1.81 9.78 -2.01
C ILE A 26 0.29 9.89 -1.91
N ASN A 27 -0.35 10.20 -3.04
CA ASN A 27 -1.78 10.39 -3.16
C ASN A 27 -2.44 9.22 -3.90
N PRO A 28 -3.62 8.76 -3.43
CA PRO A 28 -4.33 9.19 -2.21
C PRO A 28 -3.69 8.63 -0.92
N ALA A 29 -3.59 9.45 0.12
CA ALA A 29 -3.02 9.02 1.40
C ALA A 29 -4.09 8.45 2.36
N LEU A 30 -3.76 7.37 3.07
CA LEU A 30 -4.62 6.76 4.09
C LEU A 30 -5.02 7.81 5.15
N GLY A 31 -6.33 7.98 5.34
CA GLY A 31 -6.89 8.91 6.32
C GLY A 31 -6.82 10.39 5.94
N VAL A 32 -6.40 10.71 4.71
CA VAL A 32 -6.37 12.08 4.17
C VAL A 32 -7.49 12.25 3.16
N THR A 33 -8.28 13.30 3.33
CA THR A 33 -9.33 13.67 2.37
C THR A 33 -8.76 14.53 1.26
N GLY A 34 -8.87 14.08 0.01
CA GLY A 34 -8.34 14.79 -1.14
C GLY A 34 -6.82 14.64 -1.28
N THR A 35 -6.18 15.66 -1.85
CA THR A 35 -4.73 15.67 -2.06
C THR A 35 -4.01 16.05 -0.77
N ALA A 36 -3.02 15.25 -0.38
CA ALA A 36 -2.15 15.51 0.76
C ALA A 36 -1.49 16.88 0.64
N ALA A 37 -1.56 17.64 1.72
CA ALA A 37 -0.82 18.86 1.93
C ALA A 37 0.51 18.59 2.63
N ARG A 38 1.33 19.63 2.77
CA ARG A 38 2.63 19.53 3.46
C ARG A 38 2.47 18.96 4.88
N ASN A 39 1.42 19.34 5.61
CA ASN A 39 1.22 18.87 7.00
C ASN A 39 0.79 17.40 7.10
N ASP A 40 0.41 16.76 6.00
CA ASP A 40 0.04 15.33 5.97
C ASP A 40 1.24 14.41 5.74
N VAL A 41 2.37 14.97 5.30
CA VAL A 41 3.59 14.20 5.03
C VAL A 41 4.14 13.64 6.33
N GLN A 42 4.51 12.36 6.30
CA GLN A 42 5.04 11.66 7.44
C GLN A 42 6.38 11.01 7.09
N ARG A 43 7.07 10.49 8.12
CA ARG A 43 8.26 9.65 7.97
C ARG A 43 7.94 8.22 8.45
N PRO A 44 7.53 7.32 7.56
CA PRO A 44 7.32 5.92 7.90
C PRO A 44 8.59 5.24 8.42
N SER A 45 8.40 4.33 9.38
CA SER A 45 9.47 3.50 9.94
C SER A 45 9.09 2.02 9.85
N ASN A 46 10.04 1.13 10.14
CA ASN A 46 9.76 -0.32 10.12
C ASN A 46 8.69 -0.72 11.14
N ASN A 47 8.58 0.01 12.26
CA ASN A 47 7.56 -0.22 13.28
C ASN A 47 6.23 0.50 12.99
N LYS A 48 6.25 1.50 12.10
CA LYS A 48 5.07 2.25 11.67
C LYS A 48 5.11 2.51 10.15
N PRO A 49 4.86 1.49 9.32
CA PRO A 49 4.98 1.62 7.86
C PRO A 49 3.94 2.59 7.26
N CYS A 50 2.82 2.82 7.94
CA CYS A 50 1.83 3.84 7.57
C CYS A 50 2.00 5.17 8.30
N GLY A 51 3.12 5.37 9.01
CA GLY A 51 3.33 6.54 9.85
C GLY A 51 2.32 6.62 11.00
N ASN A 52 1.73 7.79 11.21
CA ASN A 52 0.74 8.08 12.23
C ASN A 52 -0.72 7.98 11.73
N ALA A 53 -0.94 7.58 10.47
CA ALA A 53 -2.28 7.39 9.95
C ALA A 53 -3.07 6.34 10.77
N ALA A 54 -4.33 6.62 11.06
CA ALA A 54 -5.22 5.68 11.72
C ALA A 54 -5.60 4.56 10.74
N LEU A 55 -5.20 3.33 11.05
CA LEU A 55 -5.43 2.17 10.17
C LEU A 55 -6.92 1.84 9.98
N THR A 56 -7.76 2.26 10.91
CA THR A 56 -9.23 2.17 10.81
C THR A 56 -9.81 3.02 9.68
N ALA A 57 -9.04 3.94 9.09
CA ALA A 57 -9.46 4.75 7.95
C ALA A 57 -9.44 3.97 6.62
N ILE A 58 -9.06 2.69 6.61
CA ILE A 58 -8.97 1.87 5.39
C ILE A 58 -10.29 1.85 4.60
N ASP A 59 -11.44 1.84 5.28
CA ASP A 59 -12.76 1.78 4.65
C ASP A 59 -13.29 3.14 4.16
N THR A 60 -12.73 4.23 4.67
CA THR A 60 -13.20 5.59 4.37
C THR A 60 -12.23 6.38 3.48
N SER A 61 -11.01 5.87 3.31
CA SER A 61 -10.00 6.49 2.46
C SER A 61 -10.31 6.26 0.98
N THR A 62 -9.89 7.20 0.13
CA THR A 62 -9.93 6.98 -1.32
C THR A 62 -8.93 5.90 -1.70
N ALA A 63 -9.42 4.79 -2.25
CA ALA A 63 -8.57 3.70 -2.71
C ALA A 63 -8.10 3.92 -4.15
N VAL A 64 -6.92 3.40 -4.48
CA VAL A 64 -6.50 3.19 -5.88
C VAL A 64 -6.84 1.78 -6.29
N THR A 65 -7.44 1.62 -7.46
CA THR A 65 -7.80 0.30 -7.98
C THR A 65 -6.60 -0.32 -8.69
N ALA A 66 -6.20 -1.51 -8.26
CA ALA A 66 -5.26 -2.33 -8.99
C ALA A 66 -5.96 -3.07 -10.13
N ASP A 67 -5.32 -3.12 -11.29
CA ASP A 67 -5.79 -3.90 -12.44
C ASP A 67 -5.64 -5.41 -12.20
N ALA A 68 -6.02 -6.22 -13.21
CA ALA A 68 -5.95 -7.67 -13.12
C ALA A 68 -4.52 -8.22 -12.95
N SER A 69 -3.49 -7.46 -13.33
CA SER A 69 -2.09 -7.81 -13.10
C SER A 69 -1.59 -7.40 -11.71
N GLY A 70 -2.43 -6.72 -10.91
CA GLY A 70 -2.06 -6.14 -9.63
C GLY A 70 -1.33 -4.80 -9.78
N SER A 71 -1.25 -4.23 -10.98
CA SER A 71 -0.61 -2.94 -11.25
C SER A 71 -1.55 -1.79 -10.92
N PHE A 72 -1.01 -0.71 -10.36
CA PHE A 72 -1.75 0.51 -10.04
C PHE A 72 -0.84 1.73 -10.12
N THR A 73 -1.45 2.91 -10.27
CA THR A 73 -0.73 4.18 -10.33
C THR A 73 -1.14 5.08 -9.17
N VAL A 74 -0.15 5.74 -8.58
CA VAL A 74 -0.32 6.76 -7.54
C VAL A 74 0.39 8.04 -7.99
N ASP A 75 -0.01 9.18 -7.44
CA ASP A 75 0.70 10.45 -7.66
C ASP A 75 1.57 10.76 -6.44
N ILE A 76 2.86 10.98 -6.63
CA ILE A 76 3.74 11.51 -5.58
C ILE A 76 3.86 13.03 -5.74
N GLN A 77 3.53 13.76 -4.69
CA GLN A 77 3.65 15.21 -4.62
C GLN A 77 4.84 15.59 -3.75
N ASN A 78 5.81 16.29 -4.31
CA ASN A 78 6.95 16.82 -3.56
C ASN A 78 6.79 18.31 -3.24
N PHE A 79 7.21 18.67 -2.04
CA PHE A 79 7.11 20.00 -1.47
C PHE A 79 8.49 20.65 -1.24
N ASN A 80 9.57 20.01 -1.67
CA ASN A 80 10.93 20.54 -1.62
C ASN A 80 11.75 20.03 -2.81
N GLY A 81 12.88 20.67 -3.11
CA GLY A 81 13.86 20.15 -4.06
C GLY A 81 14.83 19.16 -3.39
N GLY A 82 15.75 18.62 -4.20
CA GLY A 82 16.79 17.70 -3.77
C GLY A 82 16.26 16.38 -3.23
N LYS A 83 17.10 15.69 -2.44
CA LYS A 83 16.80 14.36 -1.89
C LYS A 83 15.57 14.35 -0.99
N ASP A 84 15.35 15.42 -0.27
CA ASP A 84 14.18 15.61 0.61
C ASP A 84 12.88 15.56 -0.19
N GLY A 85 12.86 16.19 -1.36
CA GLY A 85 11.77 16.13 -2.32
C GLY A 85 11.70 14.88 -3.19
N SER A 86 12.46 13.82 -2.88
CA SER A 86 12.55 12.62 -3.72
C SER A 86 11.17 12.10 -4.10
N ARG A 87 10.96 11.93 -5.40
CA ARG A 87 9.81 11.24 -6.00
C ARG A 87 10.10 9.77 -6.28
N SER A 88 11.36 9.35 -6.17
CA SER A 88 11.75 7.94 -6.15
C SER A 88 11.33 7.26 -4.85
N VAL A 89 10.62 6.14 -4.94
CA VAL A 89 10.05 5.38 -3.81
C VAL A 89 10.41 3.90 -3.83
N THR A 90 10.34 3.29 -2.65
CA THR A 90 10.16 1.85 -2.44
C THR A 90 8.75 1.58 -1.90
N MET A 91 8.22 0.38 -2.14
CA MET A 91 6.88 -0.01 -1.66
C MET A 91 6.91 -1.34 -0.89
N GLN A 92 6.10 -1.42 0.15
CA GLN A 92 5.73 -2.67 0.81
C GLN A 92 4.20 -2.78 0.92
N VAL A 93 3.66 -3.99 1.02
CA VAL A 93 2.22 -4.26 1.02
C VAL A 93 1.85 -5.12 2.23
N ASP A 94 0.82 -4.71 2.96
CA ASP A 94 0.08 -5.56 3.89
C ASP A 94 -1.23 -6.00 3.24
N ALA A 95 -1.28 -7.29 2.87
CA ALA A 95 -2.41 -7.92 2.21
C ALA A 95 -3.67 -7.93 3.10
N ALA A 96 -3.51 -8.00 4.42
CA ALA A 96 -4.62 -8.01 5.36
C ALA A 96 -5.14 -6.60 5.67
N GLY A 97 -4.42 -5.56 5.23
CA GLY A 97 -4.77 -4.16 5.50
C GLY A 97 -4.74 -3.80 7.00
N THR A 98 -4.05 -4.58 7.82
CA THR A 98 -4.01 -4.43 9.28
C THR A 98 -2.89 -3.52 9.80
N GLY A 99 -1.96 -3.15 8.91
CA GLY A 99 -0.73 -2.44 9.24
C GLY A 99 0.31 -3.27 9.99
N ALA A 100 0.19 -4.60 9.99
CA ALA A 100 1.02 -5.47 10.83
C ALA A 100 2.09 -6.24 10.05
N LYS A 101 1.81 -6.67 8.81
CA LYS A 101 2.69 -7.55 8.05
C LYS A 101 2.92 -7.01 6.65
N PHE A 102 4.06 -6.38 6.44
CA PHE A 102 4.43 -5.81 5.16
C PHE A 102 5.43 -6.71 4.43
N VAL A 103 5.13 -6.98 3.17
CA VAL A 103 6.02 -7.68 2.23
C VAL A 103 6.44 -6.73 1.12
N ASN A 104 7.65 -6.88 0.58
CA ASN A 104 8.13 -6.00 -0.47
C ASN A 104 7.25 -6.10 -1.73
N GLY A 105 6.78 -4.96 -2.22
CA GLY A 105 6.11 -4.84 -3.51
C GLY A 105 7.07 -4.42 -4.61
N GLN A 106 6.54 -4.21 -5.82
CA GLN A 106 7.33 -3.77 -6.97
C GLN A 106 6.96 -2.33 -7.37
N VAL A 107 7.96 -1.53 -7.75
CA VAL A 107 7.77 -0.21 -8.36
C VAL A 107 8.34 -0.30 -9.77
N THR A 108 7.45 -0.33 -10.77
CA THR A 108 7.78 -0.59 -12.18
C THR A 108 8.09 0.67 -12.96
N ALA A 109 7.49 1.80 -12.58
CA ALA A 109 7.87 3.13 -13.03
C ALA A 109 8.02 4.03 -11.80
N ASN A 110 9.21 4.59 -11.63
CA ASN A 110 9.57 5.36 -10.43
C ASN A 110 9.89 6.80 -10.80
N GLY A 111 9.78 7.70 -9.82
CA GLY A 111 10.00 9.13 -10.02
C GLY A 111 11.45 9.55 -9.81
N GLU A 112 11.70 10.85 -9.99
CA GLU A 112 13.02 11.43 -9.85
C GLU A 112 13.54 11.36 -8.40
N ALA A 113 14.78 10.89 -8.20
CA ALA A 113 15.34 10.67 -6.86
C ALA A 113 15.77 11.96 -6.12
N ALA A 114 16.02 13.04 -6.86
CA ALA A 114 16.46 14.33 -6.30
C ALA A 114 16.04 15.50 -7.20
N PRO A 115 14.73 15.77 -7.34
CA PRO A 115 14.23 16.78 -8.25
C PRO A 115 14.69 18.19 -7.90
N ALA A 116 14.98 19.02 -8.90
CA ALA A 116 15.37 20.41 -8.69
C ALA A 116 14.22 21.29 -8.15
N THR A 117 12.97 20.93 -8.47
CA THR A 117 11.77 21.72 -8.12
C THR A 117 10.67 20.86 -7.49
N THR A 118 9.71 21.54 -6.86
CA THR A 118 8.44 20.94 -6.42
C THR A 118 7.58 20.52 -7.63
N GLY A 119 6.62 19.65 -7.39
CA GLY A 119 5.74 19.13 -8.44
C GLY A 119 5.08 17.81 -8.06
N THR A 120 4.42 17.23 -9.06
CA THR A 120 3.74 15.93 -8.94
C THR A 120 4.22 15.03 -10.05
N GLU A 121 4.41 13.75 -9.73
CA GLU A 121 4.83 12.73 -10.69
C GLU A 121 4.03 11.44 -10.47
N LYS A 122 3.79 10.68 -11.54
CA LYS A 122 3.11 9.39 -11.45
C LYS A 122 4.11 8.29 -11.14
N ILE A 123 3.74 7.42 -10.22
CA ILE A 123 4.48 6.20 -9.88
C ILE A 123 3.60 5.02 -10.23
N THR A 124 4.13 4.06 -10.97
CA THR A 124 3.45 2.78 -11.21
C THR A 124 4.08 1.73 -10.32
N ALA A 125 3.24 1.06 -9.54
CA ALA A 125 3.62 -0.01 -8.64
C ALA A 125 2.73 -1.23 -8.87
N SER A 126 3.15 -2.36 -8.35
CA SER A 126 2.39 -3.61 -8.46
C SER A 126 2.40 -4.37 -7.14
N LEU A 127 1.22 -4.89 -6.79
CA LEU A 127 1.07 -5.83 -5.69
C LEU A 127 2.01 -7.03 -5.90
N PRO A 128 2.61 -7.59 -4.83
CA PRO A 128 3.40 -8.81 -4.96
C PRO A 128 2.60 -9.91 -5.67
N ALA A 129 3.26 -10.73 -6.50
CA ALA A 129 2.59 -11.80 -7.22
C ALA A 129 1.86 -12.76 -6.25
N GLY A 130 0.62 -13.11 -6.59
CA GLY A 130 -0.23 -13.96 -5.75
C GLY A 130 -0.82 -13.27 -4.51
N THR A 131 -0.67 -11.95 -4.37
CA THR A 131 -1.33 -11.19 -3.29
C THR A 131 -2.85 -11.27 -3.44
N THR A 132 -3.52 -11.67 -2.37
CA THR A 132 -4.96 -11.52 -2.19
C THR A 132 -5.19 -10.50 -1.10
N CYS A 133 -5.76 -9.35 -1.45
CA CYS A 133 -6.19 -8.36 -0.46
C CYS A 133 -7.39 -8.89 0.31
N THR A 134 -7.33 -8.83 1.64
CA THR A 134 -8.42 -9.29 2.52
C THR A 134 -8.85 -8.25 3.55
N GLY A 135 -8.26 -7.05 3.50
CA GLY A 135 -8.57 -5.95 4.40
C GLY A 135 -9.84 -5.19 4.01
N GLY A 136 -10.28 -4.36 4.95
CA GLY A 136 -11.50 -3.56 4.83
C GLY A 136 -12.78 -4.38 4.95
N ALA A 137 -13.91 -3.68 5.08
CA ALA A 137 -15.24 -4.26 5.15
C ALA A 137 -15.63 -5.02 3.88
N SER A 138 -15.09 -4.61 2.72
CA SER A 138 -15.29 -5.29 1.43
C SER A 138 -14.38 -6.50 1.22
N GLY A 139 -13.41 -6.74 2.11
CA GLY A 139 -12.51 -7.90 2.03
C GLY A 139 -11.61 -7.93 0.81
N ASN A 140 -11.32 -6.78 0.19
CA ASN A 140 -10.50 -6.65 -1.01
C ASN A 140 -9.53 -5.45 -0.96
N LEU A 141 -9.28 -4.90 0.23
CA LEU A 141 -8.37 -3.77 0.43
C LEU A 141 -7.03 -4.23 1.00
N CYS A 142 -5.94 -3.71 0.45
CA CYS A 142 -4.59 -3.83 0.98
C CYS A 142 -4.10 -2.46 1.46
N LEU A 143 -3.09 -2.44 2.32
CA LEU A 143 -2.31 -1.23 2.60
C LEU A 143 -0.97 -1.31 1.87
N ALA A 144 -0.69 -0.35 1.00
CA ALA A 144 0.61 -0.17 0.37
C ALA A 144 1.37 0.96 1.07
N SER A 145 2.44 0.63 1.80
CA SER A 145 3.35 1.58 2.40
C SER A 145 4.38 2.03 1.36
N PHE A 146 4.43 3.32 1.10
CA PHE A 146 5.44 3.93 0.26
C PHE A 146 6.44 4.69 1.11
N LYS A 147 7.72 4.61 0.72
CA LYS A 147 8.79 5.39 1.33
C LYS A 147 9.68 5.97 0.25
N THR A 148 9.81 7.29 0.23
CA THR A 148 10.71 8.00 -0.66
C THR A 148 12.15 7.79 -0.25
N ALA A 149 13.08 8.03 -1.17
CA ALA A 149 14.49 7.98 -0.85
C ALA A 149 14.94 9.07 0.17
N GLY A 150 14.14 10.13 0.37
CA GLY A 150 14.30 11.12 1.46
C GLY A 150 13.75 10.65 2.82
N GLY A 151 13.16 9.46 2.87
CA GLY A 151 12.60 8.85 4.07
C GLY A 151 11.20 9.32 4.45
N PHE A 152 10.50 9.98 3.52
CA PHE A 152 9.12 10.43 3.68
C PHE A 152 8.13 9.44 3.06
N GLY A 153 6.85 9.55 3.39
CA GLY A 153 5.81 8.78 2.73
C GLY A 153 4.62 8.50 3.63
N ASN A 154 3.76 7.60 3.18
CA ASN A 154 2.51 7.23 3.82
C ASN A 154 2.01 5.91 3.24
N CYS A 155 0.95 5.37 3.84
CA CYS A 155 0.19 4.28 3.22
C CYS A 155 -0.83 4.81 2.23
N VAL A 156 -1.10 4.00 1.22
CA VAL A 156 -2.19 4.13 0.24
C VAL A 156 -3.07 2.90 0.38
N VAL A 157 -4.39 3.09 0.30
CA VAL A 157 -5.33 1.96 0.23
C VAL A 157 -5.38 1.48 -1.21
N VAL A 158 -5.07 0.21 -1.43
CA VAL A 158 -5.17 -0.42 -2.75
C VAL A 158 -6.37 -1.35 -2.75
N GLN A 159 -7.32 -1.08 -3.64
CA GLN A 159 -8.46 -1.96 -3.89
C GLN A 159 -8.11 -2.94 -5.01
N GLN A 160 -8.16 -4.23 -4.70
CA GLN A 160 -7.97 -5.25 -5.72
C GLN A 160 -9.25 -5.42 -6.55
N GLY A 161 -9.12 -5.29 -7.87
CA GLY A 161 -10.23 -5.57 -8.80
C GLY A 161 -10.65 -7.05 -8.79
N ALA A 162 -11.84 -7.33 -9.32
CA ALA A 162 -12.45 -8.68 -9.31
C ALA A 162 -11.61 -9.79 -9.99
N GLY A 163 -10.59 -9.44 -10.78
CA GLY A 163 -9.67 -10.39 -11.42
C GLY A 163 -8.44 -10.76 -10.58
N GLY A 164 -8.18 -10.06 -9.47
CA GLY A 164 -7.02 -10.32 -8.60
C GLY A 164 -7.32 -11.26 -7.42
N ALA A 165 -8.60 -11.47 -7.10
CA ALA A 165 -9.03 -12.41 -6.06
C ALA A 165 -8.92 -13.87 -6.56
N GLY A 166 -7.69 -14.37 -6.62
CA GLY A 166 -7.38 -15.81 -6.63
C GLY A 166 -7.42 -16.53 -7.98
N ALA A 167 -6.22 -16.87 -8.47
CA ALA A 167 -5.97 -18.16 -9.13
C ALA A 167 -5.85 -19.27 -8.06
N GLY A 168 -6.82 -19.33 -7.14
CA GLY A 168 -6.79 -20.17 -5.94
C GLY A 168 -8.17 -20.49 -5.42
N ALA A 169 -9.16 -20.64 -6.31
CA ALA A 169 -10.39 -21.34 -5.95
C ALA A 169 -10.07 -22.83 -5.88
N ALA A 170 -10.20 -23.42 -4.68
CA ALA A 170 -10.05 -24.84 -4.45
C ALA A 170 -10.94 -25.65 -5.40
N ALA A 171 -10.34 -26.48 -6.25
CA ALA A 171 -11.05 -27.52 -6.97
C ALA A 171 -11.48 -28.60 -5.97
N GLY A 172 -12.59 -28.38 -5.28
CA GLY A 172 -13.35 -29.41 -4.57
C GLY A 172 -14.06 -30.32 -5.57
N GLY A 173 -13.30 -31.10 -6.33
CA GLY A 173 -13.83 -32.17 -7.18
C GLY A 173 -14.04 -33.42 -6.35
N ALA A 174 -15.26 -33.64 -5.86
CA ALA A 174 -15.67 -34.91 -5.30
C ALA A 174 -15.63 -36.00 -6.39
N ASN A 175 -14.61 -36.85 -6.38
CA ASN A 175 -14.62 -38.08 -7.17
C ASN A 175 -15.46 -39.13 -6.42
N ALA A 176 -16.77 -39.11 -6.67
CA ALA A 176 -17.61 -40.28 -6.45
C ALA A 176 -17.28 -41.31 -7.53
N GLY A 177 -16.60 -42.39 -7.14
CA GLY A 177 -16.51 -43.58 -7.96
C GLY A 177 -17.87 -44.27 -8.03
N ASN A 178 -18.29 -44.69 -9.21
CA ASN A 178 -18.90 -46.01 -9.34
C ASN A 178 -18.75 -46.56 -10.76
N ALA A 179 -18.28 -47.80 -10.82
CA ALA A 179 -18.08 -48.61 -12.02
C ALA A 179 -19.38 -49.29 -12.49
N GLY A 180 -19.32 -49.78 -13.74
CA GLY A 180 -20.29 -50.69 -14.38
C GLY A 180 -20.99 -50.01 -15.56
N GLY A 181 -20.94 -50.46 -16.80
CA GLY A 181 -20.55 -51.74 -17.38
C GLY A 181 -21.50 -52.01 -18.56
N GLY A 182 -21.01 -52.51 -19.69
CA GLY A 182 -21.84 -53.22 -20.68
C GLY A 182 -22.09 -52.53 -22.04
N ASN A 183 -21.22 -52.85 -23.00
CA ASN A 183 -21.50 -53.34 -24.37
C ASN A 183 -22.77 -52.88 -25.15
N ALA A 184 -22.51 -52.15 -26.25
CA ALA A 184 -22.41 -52.70 -27.62
C ALA A 184 -23.48 -52.41 -28.72
N TYR A 185 -22.90 -52.20 -29.92
CA TYR A 185 -23.32 -52.47 -31.31
C TYR A 185 -23.99 -51.39 -32.21
N SER A 186 -23.50 -51.44 -33.47
CA SER A 186 -24.12 -51.10 -34.77
C SER A 186 -23.80 -49.70 -35.34
N SER A 187 -22.84 -49.53 -36.26
CA SER A 187 -22.79 -49.93 -37.69
C SER A 187 -23.88 -49.30 -38.57
N HIS A 188 -23.46 -48.72 -39.71
CA HIS A 188 -24.19 -48.11 -40.87
C HIS A 188 -24.31 -46.57 -40.88
N LEU A 189 -24.20 -45.80 -41.98
CA LEU A 189 -23.66 -45.93 -43.35
C LEU A 189 -23.91 -44.56 -44.04
N CYS A 190 -22.95 -44.07 -44.84
CA CYS A 190 -23.10 -43.38 -46.14
C CYS A 190 -23.73 -41.96 -46.34
N PHE A 191 -23.24 -41.32 -47.43
CA PHE A 191 -23.64 -40.11 -48.22
C PHE A 191 -23.06 -38.74 -47.79
N ILE A 192 -22.03 -38.18 -48.44
CA ILE A 192 -21.87 -37.62 -49.82
C ILE A 192 -22.77 -36.41 -50.10
N SER A 193 -22.17 -35.21 -50.15
CA SER A 193 -22.04 -34.34 -51.33
C SER A 193 -21.01 -33.25 -51.06
#